data_AF-A0A2V5IFD9-F1
#
_entry.id   AF-A0A2V5IFD9-F1
#
_cell.length_a   1.000
_cell.length_b   1.000
_cell.length_c   1.000
_cell.angle_alpha   90.00
_cell.angle_beta   90.00
_cell.angle_gamma   90.00
#
_symmetry.space_group_name_H-M   'P 1'
#
loop_
_entity.id
_entity.type
_entity.pdbx_description
1 polymer ?
#
loop_
_entity_poly.entity_id
_entity_poly.type
_entity_poly.pdbx_seq_one_letter_code
_entity_poly.pdbx_strand_id
1 'polypeptide(L)'
;MSRYEENVIKYPLSRKILKDRTIYATRLFPTGDGLPVLCDFGEARFGDQHNCGMIMPDFHRAPEVILGFPGWDYQVDSWGVGMLAWDFISARLLITNHRRDGLRDDGAHVAELVALLGHPSREFIRRGTHGHNFWDENGNWTDLVTIPDRSLEQAAADIEGEDPEDFLR
;
A
#
# COMPACT_ATOMS: atom_id res chain seq x y z
N MET A 1 0.82 2.60 -27.91
CA MET A 1 2.01 3.11 -27.18
C MET A 1 2.86 4.07 -28.02
N SER A 2 3.25 3.75 -29.27
CA SER A 2 4.21 4.58 -30.04
C SER A 2 3.86 6.07 -30.15
N ARG A 3 2.59 6.42 -30.45
CA ARG A 3 2.17 7.83 -30.57
C ARG A 3 2.31 8.62 -29.25
N TYR A 4 2.14 7.98 -28.11
CA TYR A 4 2.32 8.63 -26.81
C TYR A 4 3.80 8.90 -26.55
N GLU A 5 4.65 7.90 -26.77
CA GLU A 5 6.10 8.01 -26.63
C GLU A 5 6.68 9.08 -27.57
N GLU A 6 6.27 9.07 -28.84
CA GLU A 6 6.63 10.09 -29.83
C GLU A 6 6.22 11.50 -29.37
N ASN A 7 5.02 11.64 -28.80
CA ASN A 7 4.53 12.93 -28.27
C ASN A 7 5.27 13.37 -27.00
N VAL A 8 5.71 12.44 -26.15
CA VAL A 8 6.54 12.74 -24.97
C VAL A 8 7.91 13.26 -25.40
N ILE A 9 8.50 12.66 -26.43
CA ILE A 9 9.79 13.09 -27.00
C ILE A 9 9.65 14.45 -27.68
N LYS A 10 8.61 14.63 -28.51
CA LYS A 10 8.41 15.85 -29.31
C LYS A 10 7.96 17.06 -28.48
N TYR A 11 7.19 16.81 -27.42
CA TYR A 11 6.63 17.84 -26.53
C TYR A 11 6.89 17.48 -25.07
N PRO A 12 8.14 17.62 -24.59
CA PRO A 12 8.50 17.30 -23.22
C PRO A 12 7.82 18.28 -22.25
N LEU A 13 7.36 17.76 -21.11
CA LEU A 13 6.88 18.59 -20.00
C LEU A 13 8.04 19.31 -19.30
N SER A 14 7.71 20.23 -18.40
CA SER A 14 8.67 20.88 -17.53
C SER A 14 9.58 19.85 -16.85
N ARG A 15 10.89 20.12 -16.88
CA ARG A 15 11.92 19.25 -16.29
C ARG A 15 12.87 20.07 -15.43
N LYS A 16 13.31 19.49 -14.31
CA LYS A 16 14.35 20.04 -13.45
C LYS A 16 15.64 19.27 -13.70
N ILE A 17 16.66 19.94 -14.23
CA ILE A 17 17.96 19.34 -14.51
C ILE A 17 18.86 19.56 -13.29
N LEU A 18 19.32 18.46 -12.69
CA LEU A 18 20.31 18.42 -11.61
C LEU A 18 21.63 17.86 -12.16
N LYS A 19 22.69 17.88 -11.34
CA LYS A 19 24.02 17.42 -11.75
C LYS A 19 24.06 15.91 -12.05
N ASP A 20 23.28 15.13 -11.30
CA ASP A 20 23.23 13.67 -11.31
C ASP A 20 22.01 13.10 -12.05
N ARG A 21 20.92 13.87 -12.15
CA ARG A 21 19.65 13.39 -12.71
C ARG A 21 18.79 14.49 -13.33
N THR A 22 17.83 14.10 -14.15
CA THR A 22 16.75 14.97 -14.62
C THR A 22 15.44 14.49 -14.03
N ILE A 23 14.70 15.40 -13.39
CA ILE A 23 13.36 15.14 -12.85
C ILE A 23 12.36 15.64 -13.89
N TYR A 24 11.48 14.77 -14.35
CA TYR A 24 10.41 15.11 -15.30
C TYR A 24 9.10 15.33 -14.55
N ALA A 25 8.31 16.33 -14.96
CA ALA A 25 6.93 16.41 -14.51
C ALA A 25 6.14 15.22 -15.04
N THR A 26 5.32 14.61 -14.18
CA THR A 26 4.46 13.48 -14.54
C THR A 26 3.47 13.90 -15.62
N ARG A 27 3.42 13.13 -16.72
CA ARG A 27 2.38 13.25 -17.74
C ARG A 27 1.32 12.21 -17.45
N LEU A 28 0.07 12.65 -17.35
CA LEU A 28 -1.05 11.72 -17.24
C LEU A 28 -1.05 10.81 -18.47
N PHE A 29 -1.01 9.50 -18.24
CA PHE A 29 -1.15 8.53 -19.31
C PHE A 29 -2.60 8.57 -19.79
N PRO A 30 -2.86 8.70 -21.11
CA PRO A 30 -4.23 8.72 -21.60
C PRO A 30 -4.90 7.39 -21.26
N THR A 31 -6.10 7.45 -20.69
CA THR A 31 -6.97 6.28 -20.52
C THR A 31 -7.22 5.66 -21.89
N GLY A 32 -6.85 4.39 -22.04
CA GLY A 32 -7.05 3.62 -23.27
C GLY A 32 -7.62 2.24 -22.96
N ASP A 33 -7.96 1.51 -24.02
CA ASP A 33 -8.48 0.14 -24.01
C ASP A 33 -7.37 -0.94 -23.95
N GLY A 34 -6.13 -0.53 -23.74
CA GLY A 34 -4.98 -1.42 -23.62
C GLY A 34 -4.90 -2.11 -22.26
N LEU A 35 -4.22 -3.25 -22.21
CA LEU A 35 -3.89 -3.91 -20.95
C LEU A 35 -3.05 -3.00 -20.05
N PRO A 36 -3.27 -3.03 -18.73
CA PRO A 36 -2.42 -2.31 -17.79
C PRO A 36 -0.99 -2.82 -17.88
N VAL A 37 -0.03 -1.91 -17.87
CA VAL A 37 1.41 -2.21 -17.90
C VAL A 37 2.03 -1.58 -16.66
N LEU A 38 2.73 -2.40 -15.87
CA LEU A 38 3.49 -1.90 -14.73
C LEU A 38 4.58 -0.94 -15.24
N CYS A 39 4.61 0.25 -14.66
CA CYS A 39 5.54 1.30 -15.03
C CYS A 39 6.05 2.01 -13.77
N ASP A 40 6.93 2.98 -13.95
CA ASP A 40 7.58 3.75 -12.88
C ASP A 40 8.33 2.88 -11.86
N PHE A 41 9.51 2.42 -12.26
CA PHE A 41 10.42 1.66 -11.40
C PHE A 41 11.33 2.58 -10.54
N GLY A 42 10.91 3.83 -10.28
CA GLY A 42 11.71 4.80 -9.53
C GLY A 42 12.03 4.38 -8.09
N GLU A 43 11.15 3.60 -7.47
CA GLU A 43 11.33 3.05 -6.12
C GLU A 43 11.61 1.54 -6.11
N ALA A 44 11.77 0.90 -7.27
CA ALA A 44 12.02 -0.53 -7.36
C ALA A 44 13.35 -0.91 -6.70
N ARG A 45 13.36 -2.04 -6.00
CA ARG A 45 14.53 -2.60 -5.32
C ARG A 45 14.85 -3.99 -5.86
N PHE A 46 16.12 -4.37 -5.76
CA PHE A 46 16.53 -5.73 -6.11
C PHE A 46 16.13 -6.71 -5.01
N GLY A 47 15.57 -7.86 -5.39
CA GLY A 47 15.06 -8.85 -4.44
C GLY A 47 16.15 -9.65 -3.72
N ASP A 48 17.39 -9.63 -4.21
CA ASP A 48 18.55 -10.30 -3.62
C ASP A 48 19.32 -9.42 -2.62
N GLN A 49 18.83 -8.20 -2.36
CA GLN A 49 19.44 -7.25 -1.43
C GLN A 49 18.65 -7.17 -0.12
N HIS A 50 19.32 -6.72 0.94
CA HIS A 50 18.65 -6.41 2.19
C HIS A 50 17.82 -5.14 2.04
N ASN A 51 16.50 -5.30 1.93
CA ASN A 51 15.57 -4.19 1.77
C ASN A 51 14.98 -3.74 3.12
N CYS A 52 14.99 -2.43 3.34
CA CYS A 52 14.43 -1.81 4.54
C CYS A 52 13.92 -0.40 4.22
N GLY A 53 13.29 0.23 5.21
CA GLY A 53 12.79 1.60 5.09
C GLY A 53 11.36 1.67 4.56
N MET A 54 10.91 2.91 4.35
CA MET A 54 9.53 3.23 4.03
C MET A 54 9.30 3.23 2.51
N ILE A 55 8.53 2.26 2.04
CA ILE A 55 8.03 2.17 0.68
C ILE A 55 6.49 2.20 0.67
N MET A 56 5.92 2.21 -0.54
CA MET A 56 4.48 2.24 -0.82
C MET A 56 3.75 3.53 -0.40
N PRO A 57 2.68 3.91 -1.11
CA PRO A 57 1.76 4.96 -0.67
C PRO A 57 1.17 4.66 0.72
N ASP A 58 0.78 5.71 1.45
CA ASP A 58 0.42 5.58 2.86
C ASP A 58 -0.73 4.60 3.16
N PHE A 59 -1.76 4.58 2.32
CA PHE A 59 -2.96 3.75 2.51
C PHE A 59 -2.85 2.36 1.84
N HIS A 60 -1.86 2.15 0.97
CA HIS A 60 -1.55 0.86 0.35
C HIS A 60 -0.46 0.09 1.07
N ARG A 61 0.11 0.66 2.14
CA ARG A 61 1.34 0.15 2.72
C ARG A 61 1.14 -1.18 3.43
N ALA A 62 1.99 -2.15 3.09
CA ALA A 62 1.98 -3.47 3.70
C ALA A 62 2.32 -3.44 5.20
N PRO A 63 1.74 -4.35 6.01
CA PRO A 63 1.95 -4.38 7.46
C PRO A 63 3.42 -4.53 7.84
N GLU A 64 4.20 -5.35 7.14
CA GLU A 64 5.63 -5.56 7.39
C GLU A 64 6.46 -4.28 7.18
N VAL A 65 6.02 -3.39 6.29
CA VAL A 65 6.67 -2.10 6.06
C VAL A 65 6.33 -1.14 7.20
N ILE A 66 5.08 -1.08 7.64
CA ILE A 66 4.65 -0.24 8.78
C ILE A 66 5.35 -0.70 10.07
N LEU A 67 5.42 -2.02 10.30
CA LEU A 67 6.06 -2.60 11.48
C LEU A 67 7.59 -2.58 11.41
N GLY A 68 8.17 -2.10 10.31
CA GLY A 68 9.62 -1.95 10.16
C GLY A 68 10.36 -3.28 10.19
N PHE A 69 9.89 -4.26 9.41
CA PHE A 69 10.58 -5.54 9.27
C PHE A 69 11.96 -5.31 8.62
N PRO A 70 13.04 -5.89 9.19
CA PRO A 70 14.32 -5.91 8.52
C PRO A 70 14.28 -6.93 7.38
N GLY A 71 14.45 -6.50 6.14
CA GLY A 71 14.46 -7.38 4.98
C GLY A 71 13.06 -7.78 4.50
N TRP A 72 12.16 -6.81 4.30
CA TRP A 72 10.95 -7.08 3.51
C TRP A 72 11.32 -7.50 2.08
N ASP A 73 10.48 -8.28 1.42
CA ASP A 73 10.75 -8.84 0.09
C ASP A 73 9.58 -8.57 -0.87
N TYR A 74 9.51 -9.31 -1.98
CA TYR A 74 8.49 -9.16 -3.01
C TYR A 74 7.05 -9.39 -2.50
N GLN A 75 6.84 -9.91 -1.28
CA GLN A 75 5.50 -10.04 -0.71
C GLN A 75 4.80 -8.69 -0.53
N VAL A 76 5.56 -7.59 -0.39
CA VAL A 76 5.00 -6.23 -0.38
C VAL A 76 4.31 -5.88 -1.70
N ASP A 77 4.78 -6.45 -2.83
CA ASP A 77 4.16 -6.25 -4.14
C ASP A 77 2.86 -7.07 -4.25
N SER A 78 2.83 -8.28 -3.70
CA SER A 78 1.60 -9.09 -3.60
C SER A 78 0.51 -8.36 -2.80
N TRP A 79 0.90 -7.74 -1.67
CA TRP A 79 0.01 -6.87 -0.90
C TRP A 79 -0.49 -5.69 -1.73
N GLY A 80 0.43 -5.00 -2.43
CA GLY A 80 0.09 -3.89 -3.31
C GLY A 80 -0.91 -4.27 -4.41
N VAL A 81 -0.78 -5.45 -5.01
CA VAL A 81 -1.74 -5.97 -5.99
C VAL A 81 -3.12 -6.19 -5.38
N GLY A 82 -3.21 -6.76 -4.16
CA GLY A 82 -4.48 -6.93 -3.47
C GLY A 82 -5.18 -5.60 -3.17
N MET A 83 -4.43 -4.61 -2.71
CA MET A 83 -4.96 -3.26 -2.47
C MET A 83 -5.40 -2.56 -3.76
N LEU A 84 -4.67 -2.72 -4.86
CA LEU A 84 -5.08 -2.19 -6.18
C LEU A 84 -6.34 -2.89 -6.70
N ALA A 85 -6.43 -4.21 -6.55
CA ALA A 85 -7.62 -4.96 -6.94
C ALA A 85 -8.86 -4.45 -6.19
N TRP A 86 -8.72 -4.19 -4.89
CA TRP A 86 -9.78 -3.57 -4.09
C TRP A 86 -10.22 -2.22 -4.65
N ASP A 87 -9.29 -1.32 -4.97
CA ASP A 87 -9.59 0.01 -5.52
C ASP A 87 -10.31 -0.04 -6.87
N PHE A 88 -10.16 -1.13 -7.64
CA PHE A 88 -10.87 -1.30 -8.91
C PHE A 88 -12.33 -1.70 -8.73
N ILE A 89 -12.63 -2.48 -7.68
CA ILE A 89 -13.96 -3.07 -7.49
C ILE A 89 -14.81 -2.31 -6.46
N SER A 90 -14.18 -1.48 -5.63
CA SER A 90 -14.84 -0.75 -4.56
C SER A 90 -14.69 0.76 -4.74
N ALA A 91 -15.79 1.49 -4.53
CA ALA A 91 -15.76 2.95 -4.47
C ALA A 91 -15.17 3.49 -3.15
N ARG A 92 -14.91 2.62 -2.17
CA ARG A 92 -14.36 2.98 -0.85
C ARG A 92 -12.98 2.40 -0.68
N LEU A 93 -12.07 3.18 -0.11
CA LEU A 93 -10.75 2.68 0.28
C LEU A 93 -10.90 1.56 1.31
N LEU A 94 -10.07 0.53 1.18
CA LEU A 94 -10.01 -0.53 2.17
C LEU A 94 -9.52 0.03 3.51
N ILE A 95 -8.42 0.79 3.47
CA ILE A 95 -7.87 1.50 4.63
C ILE A 95 -8.25 2.98 4.60
N THR A 96 -9.08 3.42 5.54
CA THR A 96 -9.62 4.79 5.56
C THR A 96 -8.93 5.70 6.57
N ASN A 97 -8.52 5.14 7.71
CA ASN A 97 -8.03 5.85 8.88
C ASN A 97 -6.53 5.61 9.05
N HIS A 98 -5.75 6.26 8.19
CA HIS A 98 -4.29 6.22 8.21
C HIS A 98 -3.69 7.60 8.52
N ARG A 99 -4.55 8.57 8.87
CA ARG A 99 -4.18 9.94 9.16
C ARG A 99 -4.95 10.50 10.34
N ARG A 100 -4.27 11.27 11.17
CA ARG A 100 -4.83 12.08 12.25
C ARG A 100 -4.36 13.52 12.08
N ASP A 101 -5.29 14.47 12.08
CA ASP A 101 -4.99 15.90 11.89
C ASP A 101 -4.18 16.21 10.60
N GLY A 102 -4.42 15.44 9.54
CA GLY A 102 -3.73 15.57 8.25
C GLY A 102 -2.35 14.92 8.17
N LEU A 103 -1.82 14.43 9.30
CA LEU A 103 -0.55 13.70 9.39
C LEU A 103 -0.79 12.19 9.35
N ARG A 104 0.18 11.45 8.81
CA ARG A 104 0.19 9.99 8.82
C ARG A 104 0.15 9.48 10.27
N ASP A 105 -0.73 8.52 10.53
CA ASP A 105 -0.88 7.84 11.81
C ASP A 105 -0.76 6.32 11.58
N ASP A 106 0.41 5.78 11.88
CA ASP A 106 0.70 4.35 11.74
C ASP A 106 -0.12 3.50 12.71
N GLY A 107 -0.47 4.03 13.88
CA GLY A 107 -1.30 3.30 14.84
C GLY A 107 -2.73 3.15 14.34
N ALA A 108 -3.30 4.19 13.75
CA ALA A 108 -4.61 4.12 13.12
C ALA A 108 -4.63 3.14 11.93
N HIS A 109 -3.58 3.15 11.09
CA HIS A 109 -3.45 2.20 9.99
C HIS A 109 -3.37 0.76 10.51
N VAL A 110 -2.49 0.47 11.47
CA VAL A 110 -2.36 -0.87 12.06
C VAL A 110 -3.67 -1.32 12.73
N ALA A 111 -4.37 -0.43 13.41
CA ALA A 111 -5.67 -0.74 14.01
C ALA A 111 -6.73 -1.15 12.96
N GLU A 112 -6.77 -0.49 11.80
CA GLU A 112 -7.63 -0.93 10.69
C GLU A 112 -7.23 -2.30 10.14
N LEU A 113 -5.94 -2.57 9.99
CA LEU A 113 -5.46 -3.88 9.55
C LEU A 113 -5.87 -4.98 10.53
N VAL A 114 -5.78 -4.72 11.83
CA VAL A 114 -6.24 -5.66 12.87
C VAL A 114 -7.75 -5.86 12.81
N ALA A 115 -8.54 -4.81 12.54
CA ALA A 115 -9.99 -4.94 12.38
C ALA A 115 -10.35 -5.83 11.18
N LEU A 116 -9.66 -5.64 10.04
CA LEU A 116 -9.93 -6.33 8.79
C LEU A 116 -9.39 -7.77 8.74
N LEU A 117 -8.20 -8.01 9.28
CA LEU A 117 -7.46 -9.27 9.14
C LEU A 117 -7.30 -10.04 10.46
N GLY A 118 -7.72 -9.44 11.58
CA GLY A 118 -7.47 -9.97 12.92
C GLY A 118 -6.05 -9.69 13.43
N HIS A 119 -5.78 -10.16 14.64
CA HIS A 119 -4.47 -9.98 15.27
C HIS A 119 -3.41 -10.85 14.58
N PRO A 120 -2.24 -10.28 14.23
CA PRO A 120 -1.13 -11.06 13.69
C PRO A 120 -0.54 -11.98 14.76
N SER A 121 0.19 -13.01 14.33
CA SER A 121 0.89 -13.90 15.26
C SER A 121 1.99 -13.16 16.04
N ARG A 122 2.31 -13.65 17.24
CA ARG A 122 3.43 -13.11 18.05
C ARG A 122 4.76 -13.17 17.32
N GLU A 123 4.97 -14.20 16.50
CA GLU A 123 6.16 -14.32 15.68
C GLU A 123 6.25 -13.19 14.66
N PHE A 124 5.14 -12.89 13.98
CA PHE A 124 5.05 -11.78 13.04
C PHE A 124 5.35 -10.44 13.74
N ILE A 125 4.71 -10.17 14.88
CA ILE A 125 4.93 -8.93 15.66
C ILE A 125 6.41 -8.76 16.02
N ARG A 126 7.07 -9.83 16.50
CA ARG A 126 8.47 -9.80 16.97
C ARG A 126 9.48 -9.60 15.85
N ARG A 127 9.14 -9.90 14.60
CA ARG A 127 10.02 -9.63 13.45
C ARG A 127 10.16 -8.13 13.18
N GLY A 128 9.13 -7.34 13.50
CA GLY A 128 9.12 -5.90 13.28
C GLY A 128 9.83 -5.12 14.38
N THR A 129 10.59 -4.11 13.98
CA THR A 129 11.24 -3.18 14.94
C THR A 129 10.23 -2.28 15.64
N HIS A 130 9.05 -2.04 15.06
CA HIS A 130 8.01 -1.17 15.61
C HIS A 130 6.83 -1.92 16.26
N GLY A 131 6.86 -3.26 16.33
CA GLY A 131 5.75 -4.05 16.89
C GLY A 131 5.41 -3.69 18.34
N HIS A 132 6.43 -3.36 19.14
CA HIS A 132 6.29 -2.98 20.55
C HIS A 132 5.52 -1.66 20.78
N ASN A 133 5.30 -0.86 19.74
CA ASN A 133 4.46 0.33 19.83
C ASN A 133 2.98 -0.01 19.95
N PHE A 134 2.56 -1.18 19.46
CA PHE A 134 1.15 -1.55 19.30
C PHE A 134 0.75 -2.79 20.11
N TRP A 135 1.70 -3.70 20.36
CA TRP A 135 1.46 -4.89 21.17
C TRP A 135 2.45 -5.00 22.34
N ASP A 136 1.98 -5.56 23.45
CA ASP A 136 2.80 -5.89 24.61
C ASP A 136 3.67 -7.14 24.35
N GLU A 137 4.50 -7.52 25.34
CA GLU A 137 5.39 -8.69 25.24
C GLU A 137 4.63 -10.03 25.08
N ASN A 138 3.37 -10.07 25.50
CA ASN A 138 2.47 -11.21 25.38
C ASN A 138 1.75 -11.25 24.02
N GLY A 139 1.86 -10.19 23.20
CA GLY A 139 1.16 -10.03 21.93
C GLY A 139 -0.24 -9.46 22.07
N ASN A 140 -0.60 -8.91 23.23
CA ASN A 140 -1.88 -8.22 23.42
C ASN A 140 -1.77 -6.79 22.92
N TRP A 141 -2.85 -6.28 22.33
CA TRP A 141 -2.93 -4.89 21.91
C TRP A 141 -2.80 -3.94 23.11
N THR A 142 -2.03 -2.85 22.96
CA THR A 142 -1.73 -1.91 24.05
C THR A 142 -2.79 -0.82 24.23
N ASP A 143 -3.89 -0.88 23.50
CA ASP A 143 -4.97 0.13 23.48
C ASP A 143 -4.50 1.56 23.14
N LEU A 144 -3.35 1.69 22.48
CA LEU A 144 -2.81 2.98 22.04
C LEU A 144 -3.77 3.70 21.07
N VAL A 145 -4.40 2.92 20.20
CA VAL A 145 -5.44 3.36 19.26
C VAL A 145 -6.61 2.40 19.34
N THR A 146 -7.83 2.93 19.26
CA THR A 146 -9.04 2.10 19.21
C THR A 146 -9.10 1.34 17.89
N ILE A 147 -9.23 0.01 17.99
CA ILE A 147 -9.53 -0.83 16.83
C ILE A 147 -10.98 -0.54 16.40
N PRO A 148 -11.20 -0.10 15.15
CA PRO A 148 -12.55 0.22 14.69
C PRO A 148 -13.41 -1.04 14.59
N ASP A 149 -14.71 -0.89 14.85
CA ASP A 149 -15.71 -1.93 14.58
C ASP A 149 -15.99 -1.97 13.06
N ARG A 150 -15.10 -2.67 12.35
CA ARG A 150 -15.13 -2.84 10.90
C ARG A 150 -14.62 -4.23 10.54
N SER A 151 -15.27 -4.88 9.59
CA SER A 151 -14.80 -6.13 8.98
C SER A 151 -14.59 -5.99 7.47
N LEU A 152 -13.92 -6.97 6.87
CA LEU A 152 -13.73 -7.02 5.42
C LEU A 152 -15.07 -7.17 4.69
N GLU A 153 -15.99 -7.97 5.24
CA GLU A 153 -17.35 -8.17 4.71
C GLU A 153 -18.15 -6.87 4.74
N GLN A 154 -18.08 -6.11 5.84
CA GLN A 154 -18.72 -4.79 5.93
C GLN A 154 -18.12 -3.80 4.94
N ALA A 155 -16.80 -3.85 4.74
CA ALA A 155 -16.13 -3.01 3.74
C ALA A 155 -16.54 -3.37 2.30
N ALA A 156 -16.83 -4.65 2.06
CA ALA A 156 -17.20 -5.21 0.76
C ALA A 156 -18.71 -5.15 0.45
N ALA A 157 -19.54 -4.69 1.40
CA ALA A 157 -21.00 -4.75 1.30
C ALA A 157 -21.61 -4.05 0.06
N ASP A 158 -20.90 -3.07 -0.51
CA ASP A 158 -21.34 -2.32 -1.70
C ASP A 158 -20.62 -2.77 -3.00
N ILE A 159 -19.83 -3.86 -2.95
CA ILE A 159 -19.22 -4.44 -4.16
C ILE A 159 -20.30 -5.23 -4.91
N GLU A 160 -20.61 -4.79 -6.13
CA GLU A 160 -21.54 -5.48 -7.02
C GLU A 160 -20.80 -6.59 -7.81
N GLY A 161 -21.33 -7.80 -7.84
CA GLY A 161 -20.73 -8.93 -8.56
C GLY A 161 -21.59 -10.20 -8.53
N GLU A 162 -21.27 -11.16 -9.40
CA GLU A 162 -22.01 -12.44 -9.47
C GLU A 162 -21.76 -13.34 -8.25
N ASP A 163 -20.64 -13.16 -7.52
CA ASP A 163 -20.34 -13.90 -6.29
C ASP A 163 -19.43 -13.10 -5.33
N PRO A 164 -20.00 -12.20 -4.49
CA PRO A 164 -19.21 -11.42 -3.53
C PRO A 164 -18.70 -12.24 -2.34
N GLU A 165 -19.29 -13.40 -2.03
CA GLU A 165 -18.82 -14.25 -0.93
C GLU A 165 -17.55 -15.02 -1.30
N ASP A 166 -17.45 -15.51 -2.53
CA ASP A 166 -16.23 -16.19 -3.02
C ASP A 166 -15.04 -15.23 -3.16
N PHE A 167 -15.27 -13.94 -3.37
CA PHE A 167 -14.18 -12.94 -3.40
C PHE A 167 -13.49 -12.77 -2.03
N LEU A 168 -14.21 -13.04 -0.94
CA LEU A 168 -13.74 -12.83 0.44
C LEU A 168 -13.17 -14.10 1.08
N ARG A 169 -13.09 -15.22 0.34
CA ARG A 169 -12.66 -16.54 0.82
C ARG A 169 -11.27 -16.96 0.36
#